data_AF-A0A5R2MRJ8-F1
#
_entry.id   AF-A0A5R2MRJ8-F1
#
_cell.length_a   1.000
_cell.length_b   1.000
_cell.length_c   1.000
_cell.angle_alpha   90.00
_cell.angle_beta   90.00
_cell.angle_gamma   90.00
#
_symmetry.space_group_name_H-M   'P 1'
#
loop_
_entity.id
_entity.type
_entity.pdbx_description
1 polymer ?
#
loop_
_entity_poly.entity_id
_entity_poly.type
_entity_poly.pdbx_seq_one_letter_code
_entity_poly.pdbx_strand_id
1 'polypeptide(L)'
;KIRNAAGMLFQIPGRAARKDKDQPGAGAVPIRGVRGDLPVRFAPEGAVPGDRIVGIVQPGTGITIYPIQSPALQAFDDQPERWIDVRWDIDER
;
A
#
# COMPACT_ATOMS: atom_id res chain seq x y z
N LYS A 1 -15.75 50.27 18.45
CA LYS A 1 -16.32 49.86 19.76
C LYS A 1 -16.97 48.47 19.58
N ILE A 2 -16.61 47.49 20.44
CA ILE A 2 -17.25 46.17 20.70
C ILE A 2 -17.09 45.14 19.55
N ARG A 3 -16.34 44.02 19.58
CA ARG A 3 -16.05 42.89 20.51
C ARG A 3 -17.26 41.99 20.86
N ASN A 4 -17.35 40.82 20.21
CA ASN A 4 -18.00 39.58 20.68
C ASN A 4 -17.20 38.42 20.03
N ALA A 5 -16.30 37.67 20.68
CA ALA A 5 -16.41 36.73 21.81
C ALA A 5 -17.05 35.37 21.44
N ALA A 6 -16.17 34.36 21.37
CA ALA A 6 -16.36 32.93 21.69
C ALA A 6 -17.43 32.10 20.96
N GLY A 7 -17.01 31.44 19.88
CA GLY A 7 -17.55 30.13 19.46
C GLY A 7 -16.51 29.05 19.68
N MET A 8 -16.30 28.62 20.94
CA MET A 8 -15.52 27.43 21.23
C MET A 8 -16.38 26.21 20.89
N LEU A 9 -15.96 25.39 19.93
CA LEU A 9 -16.45 24.03 19.81
C LEU A 9 -15.31 23.06 20.15
N PHE A 10 -15.36 22.54 21.37
CA PHE A 10 -14.56 21.41 21.82
C PHE A 10 -15.14 20.11 21.22
N GLN A 11 -14.31 19.39 20.47
CA GLN A 11 -14.45 17.95 20.27
C GLN A 11 -13.06 17.34 20.45
N ILE A 12 -12.84 16.71 21.61
CA ILE A 12 -11.80 15.71 21.83
C ILE A 12 -12.58 14.44 22.19
N PRO A 13 -12.39 13.34 21.44
CA PRO A 13 -11.64 12.27 22.05
C PRO A 13 -10.67 11.58 21.09
N GLY A 14 -9.45 11.37 21.60
CA GLY A 14 -8.76 10.10 21.40
C GLY A 14 -8.06 9.90 20.07
N ARG A 15 -6.84 10.41 20.00
CA ARG A 15 -5.56 9.70 19.75
C ARG A 15 -4.66 10.60 18.92
N ALA A 16 -3.59 11.00 19.59
CA ALA A 16 -2.46 11.76 19.08
C ALA A 16 -2.20 11.48 17.60
N ALA A 17 -2.19 12.59 16.85
CA ALA A 17 -1.53 12.76 15.58
C ALA A 17 -0.29 11.85 15.51
N ARG A 18 -0.43 10.70 14.86
CA ARG A 18 0.73 10.09 14.22
C ARG A 18 1.03 11.05 13.10
N LYS A 19 2.10 11.80 13.34
CA LYS A 19 2.85 12.60 12.39
C LYS A 19 2.93 11.77 11.10
N ASP A 20 2.00 12.02 10.19
CA ASP A 20 2.04 11.48 8.84
C ASP A 20 3.32 12.07 8.27
N LYS A 21 4.36 11.23 8.24
CA LYS A 21 5.60 11.58 7.58
C LYS A 21 5.22 11.71 6.12
N ASP A 22 5.05 12.96 5.73
CA ASP A 22 5.39 13.49 4.43
C ASP A 22 6.69 12.82 3.97
N GLN A 23 6.53 11.71 3.27
CA GLN A 23 7.55 11.06 2.48
C GLN A 23 6.98 11.09 1.07
N PRO A 24 7.37 12.06 0.22
CA PRO A 24 7.07 11.99 -1.19
C PRO A 24 7.94 10.86 -1.75
N GLY A 25 7.41 9.64 -1.75
CA GLY A 25 8.15 8.47 -2.17
C GLY A 25 7.31 7.20 -2.08
N ALA A 26 6.93 6.70 -3.25
CA ALA A 26 6.24 5.43 -3.52
C ALA A 26 4.74 5.42 -3.20
N GLY A 27 3.95 5.68 -4.24
CA GLY A 27 2.50 5.44 -4.27
C GLY A 27 2.18 4.00 -3.88
N ALA A 28 1.75 3.83 -2.63
CA ALA A 28 1.16 2.59 -2.16
C ALA A 28 -0.21 2.45 -2.83
N VAL A 29 -0.25 1.70 -3.93
CA VAL A 29 -1.50 1.41 -4.63
C VAL A 29 -2.26 0.34 -3.84
N PRO A 30 -3.55 0.56 -3.53
CA PRO A 30 -4.31 -0.38 -2.74
C PRO A 30 -4.45 -1.71 -3.48
N ILE A 31 -3.99 -2.78 -2.85
CA ILE A 31 -4.09 -4.14 -3.39
C ILE A 31 -5.44 -4.72 -2.98
N ARG A 32 -6.35 -4.86 -3.95
CA ARG A 32 -7.57 -5.64 -3.74
C ARG A 32 -7.23 -7.12 -3.83
N GLY A 33 -7.57 -7.90 -2.80
CA GLY A 33 -7.44 -9.36 -2.79
C GLY A 33 -6.78 -9.93 -1.54
N VAL A 34 -6.04 -9.13 -0.77
CA VAL A 34 -5.43 -9.57 0.48
C VAL A 34 -6.42 -9.39 1.62
N ARG A 35 -7.06 -10.47 2.06
CA ARG A 35 -7.80 -10.49 3.34
C ARG A 35 -6.79 -10.52 4.49
N GLY A 36 -6.27 -9.36 4.87
CA GLY A 36 -5.45 -9.19 6.07
C GLY A 36 -4.44 -8.05 5.96
N ASP A 37 -4.14 -7.42 7.09
CA ASP A 37 -3.08 -6.41 7.29
C ASP A 37 -1.65 -6.97 7.10
N LEU A 38 -1.45 -7.91 6.17
CA LEU A 38 -0.11 -8.38 5.84
C LEU A 38 0.67 -7.21 5.22
N PRO A 39 1.89 -6.93 5.70
CA PRO A 39 2.68 -5.84 5.16
C PRO A 39 2.99 -6.11 3.69
N VAL A 40 2.76 -5.09 2.86
CA VAL A 40 2.98 -5.12 1.42
C VAL A 40 4.20 -4.27 1.09
N ARG A 41 5.08 -4.78 0.21
CA ARG A 41 6.26 -4.05 -0.28
C ARG A 41 6.46 -4.31 -1.77
N PHE A 42 6.99 -3.34 -2.49
CA PHE A 42 7.46 -3.55 -3.87
C PHE A 42 8.89 -4.12 -3.87
N ALA A 43 9.16 -5.00 -4.83
CA ALA A 43 10.50 -5.49 -5.09
C ALA A 43 11.45 -4.32 -5.45
N PRO A 44 12.78 -4.49 -5.31
CA PRO A 44 13.75 -3.42 -5.53
C PRO A 44 13.70 -2.76 -6.92
N GLU A 45 13.28 -3.51 -7.94
CA GLU A 45 13.04 -3.00 -9.30
C GLU A 45 11.88 -2.00 -9.38
N GLY A 46 10.97 -2.02 -8.41
CA GLY A 46 9.73 -1.26 -8.44
C GLY A 46 8.71 -1.81 -9.44
N ALA A 47 7.56 -1.14 -9.52
CA ALA A 47 6.56 -1.40 -10.54
C ALA A 47 5.86 -0.09 -10.91
N VAL A 48 5.49 0.07 -12.18
CA VAL A 48 4.88 1.31 -12.70
C VAL A 48 3.37 1.15 -12.80
N PRO A 49 2.56 2.18 -12.45
CA PRO A 49 1.12 2.16 -12.68
C PRO A 49 0.77 1.78 -14.12
N GLY A 50 -0.09 0.78 -14.27
CA GLY A 50 -0.48 0.21 -15.57
C GLY A 50 0.28 -1.07 -15.95
N ASP A 51 1.43 -1.35 -15.31
CA ASP A 51 2.13 -2.63 -15.53
C ASP A 51 1.33 -3.80 -14.99
N ARG A 52 1.48 -4.97 -15.62
CA ARG A 52 0.99 -6.21 -15.02
C ARG A 52 1.90 -6.58 -13.86
N ILE A 53 1.32 -6.77 -12.68
CA ILE A 53 2.04 -7.08 -11.45
C ILE A 53 1.51 -8.37 -10.81
N VAL A 54 2.37 -9.00 -10.01
CA VAL A 54 2.10 -10.21 -9.25
C VAL A 54 2.58 -9.98 -7.82
N GLY A 55 1.79 -10.44 -6.85
CA GLY A 55 2.21 -10.52 -5.45
C GLY A 55 2.70 -11.92 -5.11
N ILE A 56 3.84 -12.00 -4.43
CA ILE A 56 4.38 -13.25 -3.90
C ILE A 56 4.27 -13.22 -2.37
N VAL A 57 3.58 -14.21 -1.81
CA VAL A 57 3.47 -14.40 -0.36
C VAL A 57 4.78 -14.95 0.20
N GLN A 58 5.36 -14.21 1.13
CA GLN A 58 6.54 -14.60 1.90
C GLN A 58 6.14 -14.87 3.36
N PRO A 59 6.12 -16.16 3.79
CA PRO A 59 5.78 -16.55 5.15
C PRO A 59 6.63 -15.80 6.18
N GLY A 60 5.97 -15.22 7.18
CA GLY A 60 6.62 -14.43 8.23
C GLY A 60 7.02 -13.01 7.82
N THR A 61 7.04 -12.68 6.52
CA THR A 61 7.42 -11.34 6.03
C THR A 61 6.24 -10.53 5.53
N GLY A 62 5.31 -11.13 4.77
CA GLY A 62 4.20 -10.41 4.13
C GLY A 62 4.10 -10.72 2.63
N ILE A 63 3.75 -9.71 1.84
CA ILE A 63 3.60 -9.84 0.38
C ILE A 63 4.58 -8.90 -0.32
N THR A 64 5.31 -9.44 -1.28
CA THR A 64 6.20 -8.65 -2.13
C THR A 64 5.65 -8.57 -3.55
N ILE A 65 5.57 -7.37 -4.11
CA ILE A 65 5.01 -7.10 -5.43
C ILE A 65 6.12 -7.01 -6.47
N TYR A 66 5.96 -7.77 -7.55
CA TYR A 66 6.87 -7.86 -8.68
C TYR A 66 6.12 -7.52 -9.98
N PRO A 67 6.77 -6.87 -10.96
CA PRO A 67 6.30 -6.89 -12.35
C PRO A 67 6.20 -8.33 -12.87
N ILE A 68 5.19 -8.66 -13.68
CA ILE A 68 5.00 -10.02 -14.22
C ILE A 68 6.18 -10.49 -15.10
N GLN A 69 6.99 -9.56 -15.59
CA GLN A 69 8.21 -9.80 -16.36
C GLN A 69 9.49 -9.77 -15.51
N SER A 70 9.40 -9.68 -14.18
CA SER A 70 10.59 -9.68 -13.33
C SER A 70 11.28 -11.04 -13.37
N PRO A 71 12.60 -11.11 -13.63
CA PRO A 71 13.35 -12.37 -13.61
C PRO A 71 13.37 -13.01 -12.22
N ALA A 72 13.12 -12.23 -11.16
CA ALA A 72 13.03 -12.75 -9.79
C ALA A 72 11.85 -13.73 -9.61
N LEU A 73 10.82 -13.67 -10.47
CA LEU A 73 9.68 -14.57 -10.42
C LEU A 73 10.05 -16.03 -10.72
N GLN A 74 11.11 -16.27 -11.49
CA GLN A 74 11.58 -17.62 -11.82
C GLN A 74 11.93 -18.45 -10.57
N ALA A 75 12.32 -17.80 -9.47
CA ALA A 75 12.62 -18.46 -8.20
C ALA A 75 11.37 -19.01 -7.48
N PHE A 76 10.16 -18.66 -7.96
CA PHE A 76 8.88 -19.00 -7.34
C PHE A 76 7.94 -19.77 -8.28
N ASP A 77 8.37 -20.09 -9.52
CA ASP A 77 7.55 -20.79 -10.52
C ASP A 77 7.08 -22.18 -10.03
N ASP A 78 7.82 -22.80 -9.11
CA ASP A 78 7.52 -24.09 -8.50
C ASP A 78 6.51 -24.01 -7.34
N GLN A 79 6.13 -22.80 -6.92
CA GLN A 79 5.29 -22.53 -5.74
C GLN A 79 4.06 -21.68 -6.10
N PRO A 80 3.17 -22.15 -6.99
CA PRO A 80 2.02 -21.38 -7.49
C PRO A 80 1.05 -20.95 -6.39
N GLU A 81 1.01 -21.63 -5.25
CA GLU A 81 0.18 -21.30 -4.10
C GLU A 81 0.56 -19.96 -3.43
N ARG A 82 1.76 -19.46 -3.69
CA ARG A 82 2.24 -18.16 -3.18
C ARG A 82 1.87 -16.99 -4.08
N TRP A 83 1.43 -17.27 -5.30
CA TRP A 83 1.18 -16.27 -6.31
C TRP A 83 -0.21 -15.67 -6.11
N ILE A 84 -0.23 -14.35 -6.07
CA ILE A 84 -1.44 -13.55 -5.98
C ILE A 84 -1.48 -12.68 -7.22
N ASP A 85 -2.57 -12.76 -7.97
CA ASP A 85 -2.85 -11.80 -9.02
C ASP A 85 -3.12 -10.44 -8.38
N VAL A 86 -2.35 -9.44 -8.79
CA VAL A 86 -2.46 -8.08 -8.28
C VAL A 86 -2.71 -7.16 -9.46
N ARG A 87 -3.61 -6.20 -9.27
CA ARG A 87 -3.91 -5.19 -10.27
C ARG A 87 -3.75 -3.82 -9.66
N TRP A 88 -3.29 -2.88 -10.48
CA TRP A 88 -3.28 -1.48 -10.09
C TRP A 88 -4.71 -0.99 -9.90
N ASP A 89 -4.99 -0.42 -8.75
CA ASP A 89 -6.20 0.34 -8.51
C ASP A 89 -5.94 1.79 -8.90
N ILE A 90 -6.04 2.05 -10.20
CA ILE A 90 -5.97 3.41 -10.73
C ILE A 90 -7.42 3.88 -10.79
N ASP A 91 -7.87 4.57 -9.74
CA ASP A 91 -9.14 5.29 -9.77
C ASP A 91 -8.96 6.46 -10.75
N GLU A 92 -9.39 6.24 -11.99
CA GLU A 92 -9.31 7.18 -13.10
C GLU A 92 -10.31 8.32 -12.83
N ARG A 93 -9.81 9.42 -12.25
CA ARG A 93 -10.56 10.66 -12.02
C ARG A 93 -10.78 11.42 -13.32
#